data_AF-A0A953LW07-F1
#
_entry.id   AF-A0A953LW07-F1
#
_cell.length_a   1.000
_cell.length_b   1.000
_cell.length_c   1.000
_cell.angle_alpha   90.00
_cell.angle_beta   90.00
_cell.angle_gamma   90.00
#
_symmetry.space_group_name_H-M   'P 1'
#
loop_
_entity.id
_entity.type
_entity.pdbx_description
1 polymer ?
#
loop_
_entity_poly.entity_id
_entity_poly.type
_entity_poly.pdbx_seq_one_letter_code
_entity_poly.pdbx_strand_id
1 'polypeptide(L)'
;LVHAFKYGDRLDLAPVMGSWMARAGKELLADADAIVPVPLHWRRAWARRFNQSAALSKIIAERSGIPVAFEALKRVKATVQQVGLSKSDRALNVQGAFRIAPDRKTEISRRRIVLVDDVLTSGATADTCARALLRAGARQVDVLTFARVVDAARATI
;
A
#
# COMPACT_ATOMS: atom_id res chain seq x y z
N LEU A 1 -1.51 -13.25 -27.01
CA LEU A 1 -0.38 -13.47 -26.05
C LEU A 1 -0.16 -12.29 -25.10
N VAL A 2 -0.08 -11.03 -25.58
CA VAL A 2 0.08 -9.83 -24.70
C VAL A 2 -1.12 -9.57 -23.78
N HIS A 3 -2.32 -10.05 -24.12
CA HIS A 3 -3.52 -9.89 -23.28
C HIS A 3 -3.54 -10.84 -22.06
N ALA A 4 -2.88 -12.00 -22.11
CA ALA A 4 -2.80 -12.92 -20.96
C ALA A 4 -1.85 -12.40 -19.87
N PHE A 5 -0.83 -11.62 -20.25
CA PHE A 5 0.11 -10.99 -19.32
C PHE A 5 -0.49 -9.84 -18.52
N LYS A 6 -1.57 -9.22 -19.02
CA LYS A 6 -2.20 -8.03 -18.43
C LYS A 6 -3.37 -8.38 -17.48
N TYR A 7 -3.75 -9.67 -17.40
CA TYR A 7 -4.95 -10.09 -16.69
C TYR A 7 -4.84 -11.33 -15.78
N GLY A 8 -3.75 -12.10 -15.79
CA GLY A 8 -3.55 -13.21 -14.85
C GLY A 8 -3.02 -12.76 -13.49
N ASP A 9 -3.57 -13.27 -12.40
CA ASP A 9 -3.14 -13.04 -11.01
C ASP A 9 -1.64 -13.34 -10.83
N ARG A 10 -0.78 -12.33 -11.02
CA ARG A 10 0.69 -12.45 -10.89
C ARG A 10 1.18 -12.51 -9.44
N LEU A 11 0.49 -13.27 -8.60
CA LEU A 11 0.97 -13.61 -7.26
C LEU A 11 2.26 -14.43 -7.29
N ASP A 12 2.52 -15.12 -8.41
CA ASP A 12 3.79 -15.79 -8.71
C ASP A 12 5.00 -14.85 -8.58
N LEU A 13 4.81 -13.56 -8.86
CA LEU A 13 5.87 -12.56 -8.71
C LEU A 13 6.04 -12.04 -7.29
N ALA A 14 5.06 -12.24 -6.39
CA ALA A 14 5.10 -11.69 -5.04
C ALA A 14 6.35 -12.12 -4.24
N PRO A 15 6.83 -13.38 -4.28
CA PRO A 15 8.07 -13.78 -3.60
C PRO A 15 9.30 -13.01 -4.09
N VAL A 16 9.41 -12.80 -5.41
CA VAL A 16 10.55 -12.10 -6.03
C VAL A 16 10.47 -10.60 -5.73
N MET A 17 9.32 -9.99 -6.02
CA MET A 17 9.07 -8.57 -5.80
C MET A 17 9.21 -8.20 -4.33
N GLY A 18 8.59 -8.98 -3.44
CA GLY A 18 8.67 -8.76 -1.99
C GLY A 18 10.10 -8.92 -1.46
N SER A 19 10.89 -9.86 -1.99
CA SER A 19 12.30 -9.99 -1.62
C SER A 19 13.13 -8.79 -2.07
N TRP A 20 12.89 -8.26 -3.27
CA TRP A 20 13.55 -7.02 -3.73
C TRP A 20 13.14 -5.82 -2.89
N MET A 21 11.85 -5.68 -2.57
CA MET A 21 11.35 -4.60 -1.71
C MET A 21 11.94 -4.68 -0.30
N ALA A 22 12.02 -5.87 0.30
CA ALA A 22 12.63 -6.05 1.63
C ALA A 22 14.11 -5.66 1.63
N ARG A 23 14.84 -6.02 0.58
CA ARG A 23 16.26 -5.64 0.42
C ARG A 23 16.42 -4.13 0.21
N ALA A 24 15.62 -3.53 -0.68
CA ALA A 24 15.70 -2.11 -1.00
C ALA A 24 15.23 -1.22 0.16
N GLY A 25 14.23 -1.68 0.91
CA GLY A 25 13.66 -0.99 2.06
C GLY A 25 14.34 -1.31 3.39
N LYS A 26 15.54 -1.91 3.40
CA LYS A 26 16.20 -2.38 4.63
C LYS A 26 16.29 -1.30 5.71
N GLU A 27 16.62 -0.07 5.33
CA GLU A 27 16.73 1.06 6.26
C GLU A 27 15.37 1.46 6.86
N LEU A 28 14.32 1.50 6.02
CA LEU A 28 12.95 1.79 6.47
C LEU A 28 12.41 0.68 7.39
N LEU A 29 12.78 -0.57 7.10
CA LEU A 29 12.34 -1.74 7.85
C LEU A 29 13.11 -1.90 9.18
N ALA A 30 14.38 -1.48 9.25
CA ALA A 30 15.21 -1.64 10.45
C ALA A 30 14.57 -1.02 11.71
N ASP A 31 13.85 0.08 11.54
CA ASP A 31 13.20 0.83 12.61
C ASP A 31 11.68 0.58 12.69
N ALA A 32 11.10 -0.28 11.85
CA ALA A 32 9.65 -0.41 11.77
C ALA A 32 9.07 -1.41 12.79
N ASP A 33 7.97 -1.01 13.44
CA ASP A 33 7.28 -1.83 14.44
C ASP A 33 6.14 -2.67 13.83
N ALA A 34 5.63 -2.26 12.66
CA ALA A 34 4.62 -3.01 11.92
C ALA A 34 4.59 -2.64 10.43
N ILE A 35 4.17 -3.61 9.63
CA ILE A 35 3.86 -3.44 8.21
C ILE A 35 2.34 -3.35 8.04
N VAL A 36 1.86 -2.39 7.25
CA VAL A 36 0.44 -2.27 6.90
C VAL A 36 0.30 -2.33 5.38
N PRO A 37 -0.47 -3.26 4.79
CA PRO A 37 -0.73 -3.24 3.36
C PRO A 37 -1.78 -2.18 3.00
N VAL A 38 -1.61 -1.50 1.87
CA VAL A 38 -2.66 -0.65 1.30
C VAL A 38 -3.90 -1.51 0.97
N PRO A 39 -5.12 -1.13 1.41
CA PRO A 39 -6.31 -1.92 1.14
C PRO A 39 -6.77 -1.81 -0.32
N LEU A 40 -7.04 -2.95 -0.96
CA LEU A 40 -7.69 -2.99 -2.25
C LEU A 40 -9.14 -2.45 -2.21
N HIS A 41 -9.64 -2.05 -3.38
CA HIS A 41 -11.07 -1.77 -3.56
C HIS A 41 -11.87 -3.07 -3.50
N TRP A 42 -12.95 -3.13 -2.72
CA TRP A 42 -13.81 -4.33 -2.58
C TRP A 42 -14.34 -4.86 -3.92
N ARG A 43 -14.81 -3.99 -4.83
CA ARG A 43 -15.17 -4.40 -6.21
C ARG A 43 -14.01 -4.99 -7.03
N ARG A 44 -12.75 -4.61 -6.74
CA ARG A 44 -11.57 -5.24 -7.34
C ARG A 44 -11.24 -6.58 -6.68
N ALA A 45 -11.45 -6.72 -5.37
CA ALA A 45 -11.28 -7.99 -4.65
C ALA A 45 -12.27 -9.07 -5.13
N TRP A 46 -13.47 -8.67 -5.57
CA TRP A 46 -14.46 -9.57 -6.15
C TRP A 46 -14.17 -9.96 -7.61
N ALA A 47 -13.50 -9.09 -8.39
CA ALA A 47 -13.15 -9.36 -9.79
C ALA A 47 -11.74 -9.95 -9.97
N ARG A 48 -10.86 -9.79 -8.98
CA ARG A 48 -9.46 -10.25 -8.93
C ARG A 48 -9.17 -10.67 -7.50
N ARG A 49 -8.93 -11.96 -7.28
CA ARG A 49 -9.09 -12.64 -5.99
C ARG A 49 -8.05 -12.31 -4.91
N PHE A 50 -7.15 -11.32 -5.09
CA PHE A 50 -6.02 -11.14 -4.17
C PHE A 50 -5.54 -9.70 -4.01
N ASN A 51 -5.24 -9.30 -2.77
CA ASN A 51 -4.57 -8.04 -2.43
C ASN A 51 -3.05 -8.17 -2.65
N GLN A 52 -2.56 -7.62 -3.76
CA GLN A 52 -1.14 -7.64 -4.13
C GLN A 52 -0.27 -7.04 -3.02
N SER A 53 -0.68 -5.89 -2.47
CA SER A 53 0.02 -5.22 -1.38
C SER A 53 0.08 -6.10 -0.13
N ALA A 54 -0.97 -6.85 0.18
CA ALA A 54 -0.95 -7.83 1.28
C ALA A 54 -0.01 -9.01 0.99
N ALA A 55 0.00 -9.53 -0.25
CA ALA A 55 0.93 -10.60 -0.63
C ALA A 55 2.39 -10.15 -0.53
N LEU A 56 2.70 -8.92 -0.97
CA LEU A 56 4.02 -8.30 -0.83
C LEU A 56 4.39 -8.11 0.65
N SER A 57 3.46 -7.59 1.48
CA SER A 57 3.67 -7.43 2.93
C SER A 57 4.03 -8.74 3.62
N LYS A 58 3.40 -9.86 3.23
CA LYS A 58 3.72 -11.18 3.80
C LYS A 58 5.17 -11.57 3.53
N ILE A 59 5.62 -11.44 2.29
CA ILE A 59 7.00 -11.77 1.91
C ILE A 59 8.00 -10.81 2.59
N ILE A 60 7.68 -9.53 2.67
CA ILE A 60 8.54 -8.56 3.36
C ILE A 60 8.67 -8.92 4.84
N ALA A 61 7.57 -9.27 5.52
CA ALA A 61 7.58 -9.70 6.90
C ALA A 61 8.39 -10.98 7.14
N GLU A 62 8.27 -11.97 6.25
CA GLU A 62 9.10 -13.19 6.29
C GLU A 62 10.60 -12.88 6.18
N ARG A 63 10.97 -11.81 5.45
CA ARG A 63 12.35 -11.37 5.25
C ARG A 63 12.87 -10.45 6.35
N SER A 64 12.01 -9.65 6.98
CA SER A 64 12.40 -8.63 7.95
C SER A 64 12.10 -9.01 9.42
N GLY A 65 11.23 -9.99 9.65
CA GLY A 65 10.75 -10.36 10.99
C GLY A 65 9.69 -9.41 11.56
N ILE A 66 9.22 -8.44 10.79
CA ILE A 66 8.30 -7.39 11.25
C ILE A 66 6.85 -7.87 11.09
N PRO A 67 6.00 -7.74 12.12
CA PRO A 67 4.62 -8.20 12.05
C PRO A 67 3.79 -7.39 11.05
N VAL A 68 2.84 -8.05 10.39
CA VAL A 68 1.90 -7.39 9.45
C VAL A 68 0.53 -7.20 10.10
N ALA A 69 0.04 -5.97 10.12
CA ALA A 69 -1.28 -5.60 10.58
C ALA A 69 -2.29 -5.59 9.41
N PHE A 70 -2.61 -6.78 8.89
CA PHE A 70 -3.43 -6.95 7.67
C PHE A 70 -4.82 -6.31 7.72
N GLU A 71 -5.43 -6.30 8.91
CA GLU A 71 -6.82 -5.84 9.09
C GLU A 71 -6.93 -4.47 9.74
N ALA A 72 -5.81 -3.86 10.12
CA ALA A 72 -5.81 -2.60 10.84
C ALA A 72 -6.35 -1.45 9.98
N LEU A 73 -5.99 -1.40 8.69
CA LEU A 73 -6.44 -0.38 7.74
C LEU A 73 -7.50 -0.96 6.80
N LYS A 74 -8.68 -0.35 6.77
CA LYS A 74 -9.80 -0.77 5.92
C LYS A 74 -10.23 0.35 5.00
N ARG A 75 -10.61 -0.01 3.78
CA ARG A 75 -11.24 0.91 2.83
C ARG A 75 -12.76 0.90 3.03
N VAL A 76 -13.33 2.05 3.37
CA VAL A 76 -14.76 2.20 3.73
C VAL A 76 -15.57 2.97 2.68
N LYS A 77 -14.92 3.60 1.70
CA LYS A 77 -15.58 4.35 0.61
C LYS A 77 -15.23 3.73 -0.73
N ALA A 78 -16.24 3.50 -1.57
CA ALA A 78 -16.04 3.19 -2.98
C ALA A 78 -15.50 4.43 -3.70
N THR A 79 -14.50 4.26 -4.56
CA THR A 79 -13.91 5.36 -5.32
C THR A 79 -13.99 5.06 -6.80
N VAL A 80 -14.16 6.08 -7.63
CA VAL A 80 -14.11 5.93 -9.09
C VAL A 80 -12.70 5.45 -9.50
N GLN A 81 -12.60 4.75 -10.63
CA GLN A 81 -11.29 4.41 -11.19
C GLN A 81 -10.49 5.70 -11.40
N GLN A 82 -9.21 5.70 -11.01
CA GLN A 82 -8.36 6.89 -11.07
C GLN A 82 -7.79 7.18 -12.46
N VAL A 83 -8.00 6.27 -13.43
CA VAL A 83 -7.62 6.44 -14.83
C VAL A 83 -8.44 7.59 -15.41
N GLY A 84 -7.78 8.54 -16.08
CA GLY A 84 -8.43 9.73 -16.66
C GLY A 84 -8.71 10.87 -15.67
N LEU A 85 -8.55 10.66 -14.36
CA LEU A 85 -8.70 11.74 -13.37
C LEU A 85 -7.43 12.60 -13.28
N SER A 86 -7.61 13.91 -13.04
CA SER A 86 -6.49 14.80 -12.70
C SER A 86 -5.90 14.45 -11.32
N LYS A 87 -4.73 15.02 -10.98
CA LYS A 87 -4.11 14.79 -9.66
C LYS A 87 -5.00 15.27 -8.51
N SER A 88 -5.65 16.43 -8.66
CA SER A 88 -6.59 16.97 -7.66
C SER A 88 -7.82 16.08 -7.52
N ASP A 89 -8.38 15.63 -8.64
CA ASP A 89 -9.55 14.74 -8.62
C ASP A 89 -9.23 13.40 -7.97
N ARG A 90 -8.02 12.86 -8.21
CA ARG A 90 -7.55 11.64 -7.54
C ARG A 90 -7.49 11.83 -6.02
N ALA A 91 -7.01 12.97 -5.53
CA ALA A 91 -6.93 13.27 -4.10
C ALA A 91 -8.33 13.38 -3.46
N LEU A 92 -9.25 14.10 -4.11
CA LEU A 92 -10.64 14.23 -3.66
C LEU A 92 -11.38 12.88 -3.67
N ASN A 93 -11.15 12.07 -4.70
CA ASN A 93 -11.79 10.76 -4.85
C ASN A 93 -11.46 9.82 -3.69
N VAL A 94 -10.20 9.82 -3.20
CA VAL A 94 -9.77 8.94 -2.10
C VAL A 94 -9.98 9.54 -0.71
N GLN A 95 -10.33 10.82 -0.58
CA GLN A 95 -10.52 11.47 0.71
C GLN A 95 -11.56 10.73 1.56
N GLY A 96 -11.20 10.43 2.81
CA GLY A 96 -12.04 9.70 3.76
C GLY A 96 -12.28 8.23 3.40
N ALA A 97 -11.58 7.70 2.39
CA ALA A 97 -11.81 6.33 1.93
C ALA A 97 -11.21 5.26 2.85
N PHE A 98 -10.29 5.62 3.75
CA PHE A 98 -9.58 4.67 4.61
C PHE A 98 -9.80 4.99 6.09
N ARG A 99 -9.98 3.94 6.90
CA ARG A 99 -10.17 4.03 8.35
C ARG A 99 -9.44 2.90 9.07
N ILE A 100 -9.03 3.17 10.31
CA ILE A 100 -8.52 2.13 11.20
C ILE A 100 -9.68 1.44 11.90
N ALA A 101 -9.65 0.11 11.96
CA ALA A 101 -10.65 -0.65 12.69
C ALA A 101 -10.53 -0.34 14.20
N PRO A 102 -11.60 0.03 14.92
CA PRO A 102 -11.51 0.50 16.31
C PRO A 102 -10.81 -0.48 17.26
N ASP A 103 -11.08 -1.77 17.08
CA ASP A 103 -10.51 -2.91 17.79
C ASP A 103 -9.02 -3.17 17.47
N ARG A 104 -8.52 -2.61 16.38
CA ARG A 104 -7.14 -2.79 15.89
C ARG A 104 -6.24 -1.58 16.15
N LYS A 105 -6.74 -0.55 16.85
CA LYS A 105 -5.98 0.70 17.09
C LYS A 105 -4.65 0.47 17.82
N THR A 106 -4.57 -0.54 18.67
CA THR A 106 -3.35 -0.94 19.40
C THR A 106 -2.24 -1.49 18.49
N GLU A 107 -2.60 -1.98 17.30
CA GLU A 107 -1.64 -2.41 16.26
C GLU A 107 -0.98 -1.23 15.56
N ILE A 108 -1.49 0.00 15.73
CA ILE A 108 -1.03 1.21 15.05
C ILE A 108 -0.46 2.25 16.02
N SER A 109 -1.09 2.42 17.19
CA SER A 109 -0.76 3.48 18.14
C SER A 109 0.70 3.41 18.61
N ARG A 110 1.40 4.55 18.58
CA ARG A 110 2.81 4.76 18.96
C ARG A 110 3.85 3.97 18.15
N ARG A 111 3.43 3.30 17.08
CA ARG A 111 4.30 2.48 16.22
C ARG A 111 4.84 3.26 15.03
N ARG A 112 6.05 2.91 14.59
CA ARG A 112 6.62 3.26 13.29
C ARG A 112 6.10 2.25 12.26
N ILE A 113 5.34 2.73 11.29
CA ILE A 113 4.63 1.88 10.33
C ILE A 113 5.29 1.98 8.96
N VAL A 114 5.49 0.83 8.31
CA VAL A 114 5.79 0.78 6.87
C VAL A 114 4.51 0.41 6.12
N LEU A 115 3.97 1.36 5.37
CA LEU A 115 2.84 1.18 4.47
C LEU A 115 3.35 0.57 3.15
N VAL A 116 2.82 -0.60 2.77
CA VAL A 116 3.24 -1.31 1.56
C VAL A 116 2.21 -1.18 0.46
N ASP A 117 2.65 -0.84 -0.74
CA ASP A 117 1.82 -0.81 -1.96
C ASP A 117 2.55 -1.41 -3.17
N ASP A 118 1.84 -1.85 -4.20
CA ASP A 118 2.47 -2.37 -5.42
C ASP A 118 3.03 -1.23 -6.28
N VAL A 119 2.22 -0.21 -6.60
CA VAL A 119 2.61 0.89 -7.49
C VAL A 119 2.17 2.25 -6.94
N LEU A 120 3.14 3.11 -6.65
CA LEU A 120 2.91 4.51 -6.32
C LEU A 120 2.70 5.34 -7.59
N THR A 121 1.45 5.76 -7.81
CA THR A 121 1.09 6.65 -8.94
C THR A 121 1.17 8.12 -8.52
N SER A 122 0.03 8.80 -8.36
CA SER A 122 -0.02 10.20 -7.88
C SER A 122 0.34 10.35 -6.40
N GLY A 123 0.39 9.24 -5.66
CA GLY A 123 0.54 9.22 -4.20
C GLY A 123 -0.74 9.45 -3.42
N ALA A 124 -1.87 9.80 -4.05
CA ALA A 124 -3.11 10.13 -3.35
C ALA A 124 -3.60 9.01 -2.40
N THR A 125 -3.53 7.75 -2.86
CA THR A 125 -3.91 6.58 -2.07
C THR A 125 -2.99 6.41 -0.86
N ALA A 126 -1.67 6.36 -1.08
CA ALA A 126 -0.67 6.20 -0.04
C ALA A 126 -0.75 7.32 1.00
N ASP A 127 -0.88 8.56 0.54
CA ASP A 127 -1.04 9.75 1.36
C ASP A 127 -2.30 9.68 2.25
N THR A 128 -3.44 9.28 1.69
CA THR A 128 -4.68 9.16 2.49
C THR A 128 -4.58 8.02 3.51
N CYS A 129 -3.96 6.90 3.14
CA CYS A 129 -3.69 5.79 4.06
C CYS A 129 -2.76 6.24 5.20
N ALA A 130 -1.66 6.93 4.88
CA ALA A 130 -0.72 7.46 5.85
C ALA A 130 -1.39 8.45 6.80
N ARG A 131 -2.23 9.37 6.30
CA ARG A 131 -3.02 10.27 7.15
C ARG A 131 -3.97 9.52 8.08
N ALA A 132 -4.58 8.42 7.63
CA ALA A 132 -5.46 7.61 8.47
C ALA A 132 -4.67 6.92 9.61
N LEU A 133 -3.48 6.39 9.32
CA LEU A 133 -2.57 5.78 10.29
C LEU A 133 -2.04 6.80 11.31
N LEU A 134 -1.59 7.96 10.85
CA LEU A 134 -1.12 9.06 11.72
C LEU A 134 -2.22 9.56 12.65
N ARG A 135 -3.45 9.75 12.14
CA ARG A 135 -4.61 10.13 12.98
C ARG A 135 -4.98 9.05 14.01
N ALA A 136 -4.69 7.79 13.73
CA ALA A 136 -4.89 6.70 14.67
C ALA A 136 -3.78 6.60 15.73
N GLY A 137 -2.73 7.42 15.63
CA GLY A 137 -1.66 7.55 16.62
C GLY A 137 -0.34 6.89 16.22
N ALA A 138 -0.14 6.51 14.95
CA ALA A 138 1.17 6.08 14.47
C ALA A 138 2.23 7.16 14.72
N ARG A 139 3.41 6.77 15.19
CA ARG A 139 4.54 7.69 15.44
C ARG A 139 5.16 8.19 14.14
N GLN A 140 5.24 7.30 13.15
CA GLN A 140 5.81 7.56 11.83
C GLN A 140 5.11 6.64 10.83
N VAL A 141 4.97 7.10 9.59
CA VAL A 141 4.51 6.27 8.47
C VAL A 141 5.43 6.48 7.29
N ASP A 142 6.17 5.44 6.93
CA ASP A 142 6.96 5.38 5.71
C ASP A 142 6.23 4.55 4.64
N VAL A 143 6.52 4.79 3.37
CA VAL A 143 5.87 4.09 2.25
C VAL A 143 6.90 3.31 1.47
N LEU A 144 6.68 2.00 1.35
CA LEU A 144 7.50 1.10 0.53
C LEU A 144 6.65 0.58 -0.63
N THR A 145 7.10 0.85 -1.86
CA THR A 145 6.42 0.44 -3.09
C THR A 145 7.38 -0.23 -4.06
N PHE A 146 6.86 -1.13 -4.91
CA PHE A 146 7.69 -1.78 -5.90
C PHE A 146 8.06 -0.83 -7.05
N ALA A 147 7.11 -0.04 -7.52
CA ALA A 147 7.32 0.89 -8.63
C ALA A 147 6.69 2.25 -8.35
N ARG A 148 7.31 3.30 -8.89
CA ARG A 148 6.77 4.66 -8.88
C ARG A 148 6.57 5.14 -10.31
N VAL A 149 5.39 5.68 -10.59
CA VAL A 149 5.15 6.41 -11.84
C VAL A 149 5.79 7.79 -11.73
N VAL A 150 6.71 8.09 -12.65
CA VAL A 150 7.34 9.40 -12.76
C VAL A 150 6.70 10.12 -13.94
N ASP A 151 5.99 11.23 -13.69
CA ASP A 151 5.58 12.11 -14.79
C ASP A 151 6.85 12.76 -15.38
N ALA A 152 7.01 12.70 -16.70
CA ALA A 152 8.20 13.16 -17.43
C ALA A 152 8.59 14.63 -17.13
N ALA A 153 7.65 15.45 -16.64
CA ALA A 153 7.90 16.83 -16.24
C ALA A 153 8.71 17.00 -14.93
N ARG A 154 9.09 15.90 -14.25
CA ARG A 154 9.90 15.92 -13.02
C ARG A 154 11.20 15.12 -13.09
N ALA A 155 11.58 14.64 -14.27
CA ALA A 155 12.89 14.03 -14.48
C ALA A 155 13.94 15.12 -14.76
N THR A 156 14.25 15.92 -13.76
CA THR A 156 15.55 16.63 -13.73
C THR A 156 16.46 15.78 -12.87
N ILE A 157 17.50 15.22 -13.51
CA ILE A 157 18.61 14.52 -12.86
C ILE A 157 19.33 15.49 -11.93
#